data_AF-A0A166IR24-F1
#
_entry.id   AF-A0A166IR24-F1
#
_cell.length_a   1.000
_cell.length_b   1.000
_cell.length_c   1.000
_cell.angle_alpha   90.00
_cell.angle_beta   90.00
_cell.angle_gamma   90.00
#
_symmetry.space_group_name_H-M   'P 1'
#
loop_
_entity.id
_entity.type
_entity.pdbx_description
1 polymer ?
#
loop_
_entity_poly.entity_id
_entity_poly.type
_entity_poly.pdbx_seq_one_letter_code
_entity_poly.pdbx_strand_id
1 'polypeptide(L)'
;MWAPDRLHLNPHGHHEVARMVLEALAVENDLRPLAPEPLPARTWRAARTEDIQWAREYLVPWVLRRVRHQSSGDFITAKRPSAQLWRTDPSAIPPVVPGNATPEQVAEDIATAGVRIVIDGD
;
A
#
# COMPACT_ATOMS: atom_id res chain seq x y z
N MET A 1 -1.37 13.38 -5.14
CA MET A 1 -0.44 12.31 -5.56
C MET A 1 -0.37 11.22 -4.52
N TRP A 2 -0.10 11.56 -3.25
CA TRP A 2 -0.03 10.58 -2.16
C TRP A 2 -1.35 10.49 -1.38
N ALA A 3 -1.61 9.32 -0.81
CA ALA A 3 -2.63 9.11 0.21
C ALA A 3 -2.19 9.75 1.55
N PRO A 4 -3.10 9.87 2.56
CA PRO A 4 -2.79 10.51 3.84
C PRO A 4 -1.58 9.92 4.59
N ASP A 5 -1.33 8.62 4.40
CA ASP A 5 -0.19 7.91 4.98
C ASP A 5 1.18 8.34 4.39
N ARG A 6 1.16 9.12 3.30
CA ARG A 6 2.34 9.62 2.56
C ARG A 6 3.19 8.51 1.93
N LEU A 7 2.66 7.31 1.78
CA LEU A 7 3.36 6.16 1.22
C LEU A 7 2.68 5.63 -0.05
N HIS A 8 1.36 5.49 -0.02
CA HIS A 8 0.62 5.00 -1.17
C HIS A 8 0.22 6.14 -2.11
N LEU A 9 0.08 5.83 -3.40
CA LEU A 9 -0.52 6.77 -4.33
C LEU A 9 -2.02 6.88 -4.05
N ASN A 10 -2.55 8.10 -4.10
CA ASN A 10 -3.98 8.32 -4.17
C ASN A 10 -4.47 8.17 -5.64
N PRO A 11 -5.79 8.20 -5.91
CA PRO A 11 -6.31 8.05 -7.27
C PRO A 11 -5.68 9.02 -8.29
N HIS A 12 -5.46 10.28 -7.90
CA HIS A 12 -4.76 11.24 -8.75
C HIS A 12 -3.32 10.83 -9.06
N GLY A 13 -2.59 10.31 -8.06
CA GLY A 13 -1.24 9.80 -8.25
C GLY A 13 -1.18 8.60 -9.19
N HIS A 14 -2.12 7.67 -9.05
CA HIS A 14 -2.25 6.53 -9.96
C HIS A 14 -2.54 6.97 -11.40
N HIS A 15 -3.42 7.95 -11.60
CA HIS A 15 -3.70 8.51 -12.92
C HIS A 15 -2.46 9.11 -13.58
N GLU A 16 -1.69 9.92 -12.84
CA GLU A 16 -0.46 10.51 -13.39
C GLU A 16 0.59 9.45 -13.72
N VAL A 17 0.76 8.45 -12.86
CA VAL A 17 1.68 7.33 -13.15
C VAL A 17 1.22 6.54 -14.37
N ALA A 18 -0.08 6.25 -14.50
CA ALA A 18 -0.61 5.55 -15.67
C ALA A 18 -0.33 6.34 -16.96
N ARG A 19 -0.57 7.66 -16.95
CA ARG A 19 -0.27 8.55 -18.07
C ARG A 19 1.22 8.52 -18.43
N MET A 20 2.11 8.65 -17.45
CA MET A 20 3.56 8.61 -17.67
C MET A 20 4.04 7.24 -18.19
N VAL A 21 3.45 6.14 -17.73
CA VAL A 21 3.78 4.78 -18.21
C VAL A 21 3.37 4.62 -19.67
N LEU A 22 2.16 5.04 -20.04
CA LEU A 22 1.69 4.94 -21.43
C LEU A 22 2.53 5.81 -22.37
N GLU A 23 2.91 7.00 -21.92
CA GLU A 23 3.84 7.88 -22.63
C GLU A 23 5.21 7.20 -22.83
N ALA A 24 5.78 6.61 -21.77
CA ALA A 24 7.06 5.92 -21.85
C ALA A 24 7.04 4.67 -22.77
N LEU A 25 5.88 4.02 -22.89
CA LEU A 25 5.66 2.88 -23.78
C LEU A 25 5.22 3.28 -25.19
N ALA A 26 5.10 4.58 -25.48
CA ALA A 26 4.57 5.12 -26.73
C ALA A 26 3.20 4.54 -27.13
N VAL A 27 2.34 4.29 -26.14
CA VAL A 27 0.97 3.81 -26.35
C VAL A 27 0.04 5.01 -26.46
N GLU A 28 -0.66 5.12 -27.59
CA GLU A 28 -1.64 6.17 -27.82
C GLU A 28 -2.80 6.07 -26.81
N ASN A 29 -3.14 7.20 -26.18
CA ASN A 29 -4.16 7.28 -25.16
C ASN A 29 -4.63 8.73 -24.96
N ASP A 30 -5.82 8.90 -24.38
CA ASP A 30 -6.47 10.20 -24.19
C ASP A 30 -6.28 10.79 -22.77
N LEU A 31 -5.42 10.20 -21.93
CA LEU A 31 -5.25 10.66 -20.54
C LEU A 31 -4.60 12.05 -20.53
N ARG A 32 -5.24 12.98 -19.83
CA ARG A 32 -4.74 14.35 -19.64
C ARG A 32 -4.17 14.53 -18.22
N PRO A 33 -3.15 15.38 -18.03
CA PRO A 33 -2.70 15.75 -16.69
C PRO A 33 -3.85 16.32 -15.86
N LEU A 34 -3.96 15.87 -14.62
CA LEU A 34 -4.91 16.43 -13.66
C LEU A 34 -4.36 17.74 -13.09
N ALA A 35 -5.26 18.70 -12.87
CA ALA A 35 -4.95 19.98 -12.24
C ALA A 35 -5.51 19.99 -10.81
N PRO A 36 -4.82 19.40 -9.82
CA PRO A 36 -5.27 19.43 -8.44
C PRO A 36 -5.28 20.87 -7.91
N GLU A 37 -6.19 21.15 -6.98
CA GLU A 37 -6.25 22.45 -6.32
C GLU A 37 -4.92 22.74 -5.59
N PRO A 38 -4.41 23.99 -5.65
CA PRO A 38 -3.22 24.37 -4.91
C PRO A 38 -3.39 24.12 -3.42
N LEU A 39 -2.37 23.56 -2.78
CA LEU A 39 -2.38 23.38 -1.33
C LEU A 39 -2.38 24.76 -0.65
N PRO A 40 -3.22 24.98 0.38
CA PRO A 40 -3.24 26.23 1.12
C PRO A 40 -1.90 26.47 1.81
N ALA A 41 -1.47 27.73 1.87
CA ALA A 41 -0.25 28.10 2.57
C ALA A 41 -0.37 27.79 4.06
N ARG A 42 0.61 27.06 4.61
CA ARG A 42 0.64 26.65 6.02
C ARG A 42 1.78 27.33 6.77
N THR A 43 1.53 27.67 8.03
CA THR A 43 2.60 28.09 8.93
C THR A 43 3.48 26.89 9.31
N TRP A 44 4.75 27.13 9.63
CA TRP A 44 5.67 26.07 10.07
C TRP A 44 5.15 25.32 11.31
N ARG A 45 4.48 26.03 12.23
CA ARG A 45 3.86 25.41 13.42
C ARG A 45 2.75 24.44 13.05
N ALA A 46 1.86 24.83 12.14
CA ALA A 46 0.79 23.96 11.67
C ALA A 46 1.33 22.70 10.97
N ALA A 47 2.32 22.87 10.08
CA ALA A 47 3.00 21.75 9.43
C ALA A 47 3.62 20.78 10.46
N ARG A 48 4.20 21.30 11.55
CA ARG A 48 4.81 20.47 12.58
C ARG A 48 3.79 19.67 13.39
N THR A 49 2.63 20.24 13.69
CA THR A 49 1.54 19.53 14.34
C THR A 49 1.03 18.37 13.48
N GLU A 50 0.85 18.60 12.19
CA GLU A 50 0.44 17.57 11.22
C GLU A 50 1.46 16.43 11.13
N ASP A 51 2.76 16.75 11.14
CA ASP A 51 3.82 15.72 11.14
C ASP A 51 3.81 14.85 12.40
N ILE A 52 3.53 15.43 13.57
CA ILE A 52 3.43 14.68 14.82
C ILE A 52 2.22 13.74 14.79
N GLN A 53 1.09 14.23 14.29
CA GLN A 53 -0.13 13.41 14.13
C GLN A 53 0.13 12.25 13.17
N TRP A 54 0.67 12.55 11.98
CA TRP A 54 1.05 11.54 11.00
C TRP A 54 2.04 10.53 11.59
N ALA A 55 3.05 11.00 12.32
CA ALA A 55 4.06 10.11 12.88
C ALA A 55 3.44 9.15 13.90
N ARG A 56 2.55 9.65 14.76
CA ARG A 56 1.82 8.82 15.73
C ARG A 56 0.92 7.80 15.06
N GLU A 57 0.24 8.18 13.98
CA GLU A 57 -0.75 7.35 13.29
C GLU A 57 -0.11 6.30 12.38
N TYR A 58 0.89 6.67 11.58
CA TYR A 58 1.44 5.82 10.52
C TYR A 58 2.86 5.33 10.81
N LEU A 59 3.76 6.23 11.24
CA LEU A 59 5.20 5.92 11.35
C LEU A 59 5.54 5.10 12.60
N VAL A 60 5.08 5.52 13.78
CA VAL A 60 5.42 4.91 15.07
C VAL A 60 5.03 3.44 15.12
N PRO A 61 3.82 3.01 14.71
CA PRO A 61 3.48 1.59 14.66
C PRO A 61 4.43 0.79 13.77
N TRP A 62 4.84 1.33 12.62
CA TRP A 62 5.80 0.67 11.73
C TRP A 62 7.20 0.55 12.35
N VAL A 63 7.70 1.61 13.00
CA VAL A 63 8.99 1.58 13.72
C VAL A 63 8.98 0.52 14.82
N LEU A 64 7.91 0.49 15.63
CA LEU A 64 7.76 -0.50 16.70
C LEU A 64 7.77 -1.93 16.17
N ARG A 65 7.10 -2.19 15.03
CA ARG A 65 7.16 -3.51 14.36
C ARG A 65 8.58 -3.85 13.93
N ARG A 66 9.33 -2.92 13.32
CA ARG A 66 10.72 -3.20 12.91
C ARG A 66 11.65 -3.47 14.07
N VAL A 67 11.52 -2.74 15.17
CA VAL A 67 12.30 -3.00 16.39
C VAL A 67 11.97 -4.38 16.98
N ARG A 68 10.72 -4.83 16.86
CA ARG A 68 10.29 -6.18 17.25
C ARG A 68 10.59 -7.26 16.21
N HIS A 69 11.25 -6.91 15.11
CA HIS A 69 11.48 -7.79 13.96
C HIS A 69 10.20 -8.39 13.34
N GLN A 70 9.07 -7.69 13.49
CA GLN A 70 7.79 -8.08 12.90
C GLN A 70 7.65 -7.49 11.48
N SER A 71 7.21 -8.31 10.54
CA SER A 71 6.93 -7.96 9.15
C SER A 71 5.49 -8.26 8.79
N SER A 72 4.93 -7.48 7.86
CA SER A 72 3.62 -7.79 7.26
C SER A 72 3.59 -9.10 6.48
N GLY A 73 4.76 -9.68 6.20
CA GLY A 73 4.92 -10.97 5.53
C GLY A 73 5.14 -12.16 6.46
N ASP A 74 5.19 -11.98 7.79
CA ASP A 74 5.58 -13.07 8.71
C ASP A 74 4.62 -14.27 8.65
N PHE A 75 3.35 -14.02 8.33
CA PHE A 75 2.31 -15.05 8.21
C PHE A 75 1.86 -15.27 6.76
N ILE A 76 2.59 -14.71 5.79
CA ILE A 76 2.28 -14.83 4.37
C ILE A 76 3.20 -15.89 3.77
N THR A 77 2.61 -17.03 3.40
CA THR A 77 3.33 -18.04 2.63
C THR A 77 3.42 -17.63 1.16
N ALA A 78 4.54 -17.96 0.50
CA ALA A 78 4.70 -17.66 -0.92
C ALA A 78 3.62 -18.38 -1.74
N LYS A 79 2.99 -17.66 -2.69
CA LYS A 79 2.03 -18.25 -3.65
C LYS A 79 2.62 -19.45 -4.41
N ARG A 80 3.94 -19.48 -4.58
CA ARG A 80 4.72 -20.59 -5.13
C ARG A 80 5.92 -20.84 -4.21
N PRO A 81 5.79 -21.73 -3.20
CA PRO A 81 6.85 -21.93 -2.21
C PRO A 81 8.03 -22.77 -2.73
N SER A 82 7.82 -23.52 -3.82
CA SER A 82 8.89 -24.23 -4.53
C SER A 82 9.29 -23.49 -5.81
N ALA A 83 10.60 -23.39 -6.05
CA ALA A 83 11.11 -22.98 -7.35
C ALA A 83 10.79 -24.08 -8.37
N GLN A 84 9.96 -23.75 -9.36
CA GLN A 84 9.54 -24.66 -10.42
C GLN A 84 9.83 -24.03 -11.78
N LEU A 85 10.04 -24.89 -12.79
CA LEU A 85 10.12 -24.45 -14.17
C LEU A 85 8.86 -23.66 -14.54
N TRP A 86 9.06 -22.50 -15.17
CA TRP A 86 7.97 -21.69 -15.71
C TRP A 86 7.21 -22.52 -16.74
N ARG A 87 5.93 -22.81 -16.45
CA ARG A 87 5.03 -23.57 -17.33
C ARG A 87 4.02 -22.60 -17.92
N THR A 88 3.96 -22.56 -19.25
CA THR A 88 3.08 -21.66 -20.02
C THR A 88 1.65 -22.19 -20.19
N ASP A 89 1.28 -23.30 -19.54
CA ASP A 89 -0.05 -23.88 -19.68
C ASP A 89 -1.10 -22.90 -19.11
N PRO A 90 -1.93 -22.26 -19.96
CA PRO A 90 -2.88 -21.27 -19.52
C PRO A 90 -4.07 -21.86 -18.74
N SER A 91 -4.21 -23.19 -18.71
CA SER A 91 -5.33 -23.87 -18.06
C SER A 91 -5.04 -24.35 -16.63
N ALA A 92 -3.79 -24.24 -16.18
CA ALA A 92 -3.38 -24.76 -14.88
C ALA A 92 -3.79 -23.80 -13.74
N ILE A 93 -4.90 -24.09 -13.07
CA ILE A 93 -5.25 -23.46 -11.80
C ILE A 93 -4.16 -23.87 -10.78
N PRO A 94 -3.42 -22.92 -10.18
CA PRO A 94 -2.45 -23.27 -9.15
C PRO A 94 -3.19 -23.90 -7.96
N PRO A 95 -2.65 -24.98 -7.36
CA PRO A 95 -3.25 -25.55 -6.15
C PRO A 95 -3.31 -24.48 -5.06
N VAL A 96 -4.43 -24.43 -4.34
CA VAL A 96 -4.56 -23.59 -3.14
C VAL A 96 -3.50 -24.05 -2.14
N VAL A 97 -2.57 -23.16 -1.78
CA VAL A 97 -1.54 -23.44 -0.79
C VAL A 97 -2.19 -23.32 0.60
N PRO A 98 -2.28 -24.39 1.41
CA PRO A 98 -2.70 -24.28 2.79
C PRO A 98 -1.57 -23.61 3.58
N GLY A 99 -1.83 -22.45 4.19
CA GLY A 99 -0.80 -21.76 4.99
C GLY A 99 -0.94 -20.25 5.10
N ASN A 100 -1.85 -19.62 4.36
CA ASN A 100 -2.17 -18.22 4.65
C ASN A 100 -2.98 -18.15 5.95
N ALA A 101 -2.59 -17.23 6.82
CA ALA A 101 -3.38 -16.90 8.00
C ALA A 101 -4.86 -16.75 7.63
N THR A 102 -5.75 -17.35 8.43
CA THR A 102 -7.18 -17.14 8.24
C THR A 102 -7.49 -15.65 8.41
N PRO A 103 -8.57 -15.13 7.80
CA PRO A 103 -8.96 -13.73 7.99
C PRO A 103 -9.04 -13.30 9.46
N GLU A 104 -9.40 -14.24 10.35
CA GLU A 104 -9.45 -14.05 11.80
C GLU A 104 -8.06 -13.89 12.43
N GLN A 105 -7.08 -14.72 12.03
CA GLN A 105 -5.69 -14.62 12.48
C GLN A 105 -5.03 -13.32 12.01
N VAL A 106 -5.31 -12.91 10.77
CA VAL A 106 -4.85 -11.61 10.25
C VAL A 106 -5.47 -10.46 11.03
N ALA A 107 -6.77 -10.55 11.35
CA ALA A 107 -7.47 -9.52 12.12
C ALA A 107 -6.95 -9.41 13.57
N GLU A 108 -6.63 -10.54 14.21
CA GLU A 108 -6.08 -10.59 15.57
C GLU A 108 -4.67 -9.98 15.65
N ASP A 109 -3.81 -10.22 14.65
CA ASP A 109 -2.49 -9.59 14.58
C ASP A 109 -2.57 -8.09 14.28
N ILE A 110 -3.47 -7.68 13.38
CA ILE A 110 -3.73 -6.26 13.11
C ILE A 110 -4.22 -5.56 14.38
N ALA A 111 -5.10 -6.21 15.15
CA ALA A 111 -5.60 -5.71 16.43
C ALA A 111 -4.49 -5.64 17.50
N THR A 112 -3.63 -6.65 17.59
CA THR A 112 -2.49 -6.70 18.53
C THR A 112 -1.40 -5.70 18.16
N ALA A 113 -1.25 -5.38 16.87
CA ALA A 113 -0.35 -4.35 16.36
C ALA A 113 -0.86 -2.91 16.57
N GLY A 114 -2.08 -2.73 17.09
CA GLY A 114 -2.70 -1.42 17.31
C GLY A 114 -3.04 -0.65 16.03
N VAL A 115 -3.08 -1.34 14.88
CA VAL A 115 -3.42 -0.72 13.59
C VAL A 115 -4.91 -0.96 13.33
N ARG A 116 -5.78 0.02 13.59
CA ARG A 116 -7.08 0.02 12.91
C ARG A 116 -6.85 0.56 11.51
N ILE A 117 -6.88 -0.31 10.50
CA ILE A 117 -7.10 0.16 9.13
C ILE A 117 -8.55 0.63 9.10
N VAL A 118 -8.74 1.93 9.28
CA VAL A 118 -10.02 2.57 9.00
C VAL A 118 -10.14 2.58 7.49
N ILE A 119 -10.88 1.60 6.95
CA ILE A 119 -11.39 1.69 5.59
C ILE A 119 -12.59 2.64 5.71
N ASP A 120 -12.35 3.93 5.55
CA ASP A 120 -13.44 4.87 5.30
C ASP A 120 -13.98 4.51 3.91
N GLY A 121 -15.06 3.75 3.91
CA GLY A 121 -15.92 3.58 2.73
C GLY A 121 -16.92 4.73 2.72
N ASP A 122 -16.78 5.58 1.71
CA ASP A 122 -17.87 6.28 1.01
C ASP A 122 -17.41 6.53 -0.44
#